data_AF-A0A7X3YNV3-F1
#
_entry.id   AF-A0A7X3YNV3-F1
#
_cell.length_a   1.000
_cell.length_b   1.000
_cell.length_c   1.000
_cell.angle_alpha   90.00
_cell.angle_beta   90.00
_cell.angle_gamma   90.00
#
_symmetry.space_group_name_H-M   'P 1'
#
loop_
_entity.id
_entity.type
_entity.pdbx_description
1 polymer ?
#
loop_
_entity_poly.entity_id
_entity_poly.type
_entity_poly.pdbx_seq_one_letter_code
_entity_poly.pdbx_strand_id
1 'polypeptide(L)'
;MGRWAVSVACLGCLAWAMADQGRQLLELTLGPSDWWLLLAGALVSGVAVAVNGVAWAVLLRWLRCPLPTVQAVVVFARTNVLKYIPGGIWHLAGRIQLLRSHGHGWGQAAMGVLLDPLLMAVAALLL
;
A
#
# COMPACT_ATOMS: atom_id res chain seq x y z
N MET A 1 5.52 0.98 -29.64
CA MET A 1 4.05 0.80 -29.50
C MET A 1 3.62 -0.09 -28.32
N GLY A 2 4.50 -0.49 -27.38
CA GLY A 2 4.15 -1.44 -26.30
C GLY A 2 3.72 -0.87 -24.94
N ARG A 3 3.97 0.42 -24.65
CA ARG A 3 3.72 1.00 -23.30
C ARG A 3 2.24 1.13 -22.92
N TRP A 4 1.36 1.33 -23.90
CA TRP A 4 -0.07 1.52 -23.67
C TRP A 4 -0.89 0.24 -23.83
N ALA A 5 -0.32 -0.79 -24.47
CA ALA A 5 -1.02 -2.04 -24.73
C ALA A 5 -1.44 -2.75 -23.43
N VAL A 6 -0.56 -2.78 -22.43
CA VAL A 6 -0.87 -3.36 -21.11
C VAL A 6 -1.96 -2.56 -20.41
N SER A 7 -1.87 -1.23 -20.40
CA SER A 7 -2.90 -0.38 -19.79
C SER A 7 -4.26 -0.54 -20.47
N VAL A 8 -4.30 -0.60 -21.80
CA VAL A 8 -5.52 -0.82 -22.58
C VAL A 8 -6.08 -2.22 -22.33
N ALA A 9 -5.23 -3.24 -22.25
CA ALA A 9 -5.64 -4.60 -21.91
C ALA A 9 -6.23 -4.67 -20.49
N CYS A 10 -5.57 -4.08 -19.49
CA CYS A 10 -6.08 -4.01 -18.12
C CYS A 10 -7.42 -3.25 -18.03
N LEU A 11 -7.54 -2.12 -18.72
CA LEU A 11 -8.79 -1.35 -18.79
C LEU A 11 -9.90 -2.15 -19.48
N GLY A 12 -9.57 -2.89 -20.55
CA GLY A 12 -10.50 -3.78 -21.23
C GLY A 12 -10.97 -4.93 -20.35
N CYS A 13 -10.05 -5.59 -19.62
CA CYS A 13 -10.39 -6.63 -18.65
C CYS A 13 -11.26 -6.09 -17.51
N LEU A 14 -10.95 -4.90 -16.98
CA LEU A 14 -11.77 -4.23 -15.96
C LEU A 14 -13.17 -3.93 -16.49
N ALA A 15 -13.28 -3.35 -17.68
CA ALA A 15 -14.57 -3.04 -18.29
C ALA A 15 -15.40 -4.31 -18.55
N TRP A 16 -14.75 -5.38 -19.01
CA TRP A 16 -15.41 -6.67 -19.24
C TRP A 16 -15.88 -7.30 -17.92
N ALA A 17 -15.04 -7.33 -16.90
CA ALA A 17 -15.42 -7.85 -15.58
C ALA A 17 -16.55 -7.03 -14.94
N MET A 18 -16.56 -5.71 -15.10
CA MET A 18 -17.66 -4.85 -14.65
C MET A 18 -18.95 -5.10 -15.45
N ALA A 19 -18.88 -5.38 -16.75
CA ALA A 19 -20.07 -5.71 -17.54
C ALA A 19 -20.67 -7.07 -17.18
N ASP A 20 -19.81 -8.06 -16.92
CA ASP A 20 -20.21 -9.44 -16.58
C ASP A 20 -20.76 -9.55 -15.15
N GLN A 21 -20.04 -9.00 -14.17
CA GLN A 21 -20.38 -9.16 -12.74
C GLN A 21 -20.99 -7.91 -12.09
N GLY A 22 -20.99 -6.77 -12.77
CA GLY A 22 -21.50 -5.51 -12.21
C GLY A 22 -22.98 -5.57 -11.83
N ARG A 23 -23.78 -6.37 -12.53
CA ARG A 23 -25.20 -6.58 -12.18
C ARG A 23 -25.37 -7.29 -10.85
N GLN A 24 -24.56 -8.31 -10.56
CA GLN A 24 -24.58 -9.01 -9.27
C GLN A 24 -24.14 -8.10 -8.12
N LEU A 25 -23.23 -7.16 -8.37
CA LEU A 25 -22.81 -6.16 -7.37
C LEU A 25 -23.93 -5.16 -7.03
N LEU A 26 -24.82 -4.85 -7.98
CA LEU A 26 -25.95 -3.94 -7.75
C LEU A 26 -27.08 -4.60 -6.94
N GLU A 27 -27.11 -5.94 -6.88
CA GLU A 27 -28.05 -6.70 -6.05
C GLU A 27 -27.58 -6.82 -4.59
N LEU A 28 -26.33 -6.42 -4.28
CA LEU A 28 -25.83 -6.35 -2.91
C LEU A 28 -26.50 -5.19 -2.15
N THR A 29 -27.51 -5.52 -1.36
CA THR A 29 -28.12 -4.58 -0.41
C THR A 29 -27.34 -4.60 0.90
N LEU A 30 -26.70 -3.49 1.26
CA LEU A 30 -26.06 -3.33 2.57
C LEU A 30 -27.12 -3.09 3.64
N GLY A 31 -27.21 -4.00 4.60
CA GLY A 31 -28.03 -3.82 5.79
C GLY A 31 -27.40 -2.83 6.79
N PRO A 32 -28.15 -2.36 7.80
CA PRO A 32 -27.63 -1.46 8.83
C PRO A 32 -26.44 -2.04 9.61
N SER A 33 -26.40 -3.36 9.84
CA SER A 33 -25.28 -4.05 10.50
C SER A 33 -24.01 -4.06 9.66
N ASP A 34 -24.15 -4.12 8.33
CA ASP A 34 -23.03 -4.22 7.40
C ASP A 34 -22.22 -2.92 7.38
N TRP A 35 -22.89 -1.78 7.54
CA TRP A 35 -22.23 -0.48 7.72
C TRP A 35 -21.34 -0.43 8.95
N TRP A 36 -21.74 -1.06 10.05
CA TRP A 36 -20.91 -1.12 11.26
C TRP A 36 -19.69 -2.01 11.05
N LEU A 37 -19.86 -3.14 10.35
CA LEU A 37 -18.75 -4.01 9.96
C LEU A 37 -17.79 -3.31 9.00
N LEU A 38 -18.30 -2.53 8.03
CA LEU A 38 -17.47 -1.73 7.13
C LEU A 38 -16.68 -0.67 7.89
N LEU A 39 -17.31 0.05 8.83
CA LEU A 39 -16.62 1.03 9.66
C LEU A 39 -15.55 0.37 10.53
N ALA A 40 -15.89 -0.73 11.20
CA ALA A 40 -14.94 -1.49 12.01
C ALA A 40 -13.76 -2.00 11.16
N GLY A 41 -14.03 -2.56 9.98
CA GLY A 41 -13.01 -3.02 9.04
C GLY A 41 -12.11 -1.88 8.55
N ALA A 42 -12.68 -0.71 8.25
CA ALA A 42 -11.93 0.47 7.85
C ALA A 42 -11.05 1.01 8.99
N LEU A 43 -11.57 1.05 10.22
CA LEU A 43 -10.80 1.45 11.40
C LEU A 43 -9.65 0.48 11.69
N VAL A 44 -9.93 -0.83 11.74
CA VAL A 44 -8.91 -1.87 11.97
C VAL A 44 -7.84 -1.81 10.88
N SER A 45 -8.24 -1.66 9.61
CA SER A 45 -7.30 -1.51 8.49
C SER A 45 -6.47 -0.24 8.62
N GLY A 46 -7.09 0.88 9.01
CA GLY A 46 -6.41 2.15 9.24
C GLY A 46 -5.37 2.05 10.37
N VAL A 47 -5.73 1.41 11.48
CA VAL A 47 -4.80 1.12 12.59
C VAL A 47 -3.66 0.22 12.12
N ALA A 48 -3.95 -0.85 11.36
CA ALA A 48 -2.93 -1.74 10.83
C ALA A 48 -1.93 -0.98 9.93
N VAL A 49 -2.40 -0.07 9.07
CA VAL A 49 -1.54 0.78 8.24
C VAL A 49 -0.67 1.70 9.09
N ALA A 50 -1.23 2.29 10.17
CA ALA A 50 -0.48 3.14 11.08
C ALA A 50 0.62 2.35 11.83
N VAL A 51 0.30 1.16 12.35
CA VAL A 51 1.26 0.27 13.02
C VAL A 51 2.40 -0.11 12.08
N ASN A 52 2.09 -0.47 10.83
CA ASN A 52 3.12 -0.73 9.82
C ASN A 52 3.98 0.50 9.53
N GLY A 53 3.39 1.70 9.47
CA GLY A 53 4.14 2.95 9.35
C GLY A 53 5.10 3.19 10.51
N VAL A 54 4.71 2.83 11.74
CA VAL A 54 5.59 2.92 12.92
C VAL A 54 6.72 1.87 12.84
N ALA A 55 6.41 0.63 12.48
CA ALA A 55 7.41 -0.42 12.28
C ALA A 55 8.44 -0.03 11.21
N TRP A 56 7.97 0.56 10.12
CA TRP A 56 8.82 1.11 9.08
C TRP A 56 9.72 2.24 9.60
N ALA A 57 9.20 3.14 10.44
CA ALA A 57 10.01 4.19 11.08
C ALA A 57 11.13 3.60 11.96
N VAL A 58 10.87 2.49 12.67
CA VAL A 58 11.89 1.76 13.43
C VAL A 58 12.96 1.18 12.51
N LEU A 59 12.55 0.53 11.42
CA LEU A 59 13.47 -0.02 10.42
C LEU A 59 14.38 1.06 9.82
N LEU A 60 13.82 2.21 9.44
CA LEU A 60 14.58 3.34 8.91
C LEU A 60 15.63 3.86 9.90
N ARG A 61 15.32 3.86 11.21
CA ARG A 61 16.31 4.18 12.25
C ARG A 61 17.45 3.17 12.30
N TRP A 62 17.15 1.87 12.22
CA TRP A 62 18.17 0.81 12.18
C TRP A 62 19.08 0.93 10.97
N LEU A 63 18.53 1.33 9.82
CA LEU A 63 19.27 1.52 8.57
C LEU A 63 19.99 2.89 8.46
N ARG A 64 19.98 3.69 9.54
CA ARG A 64 20.63 5.01 9.60
C ARG A 64 20.09 5.99 8.55
N CYS A 65 18.82 5.86 8.17
CA CYS A 65 18.05 6.78 7.32
C CYS A 65 16.76 7.25 8.01
N PRO A 66 16.83 7.81 9.24
CA PRO A 66 15.66 8.04 10.05
C PRO A 66 14.73 9.13 9.47
N LEU A 67 13.43 8.87 9.54
CA LEU A 67 12.39 9.89 9.43
C LEU A 67 11.69 10.07 10.80
N PRO A 68 11.16 11.26 11.10
CA PRO A 68 10.27 11.45 12.24
C PRO A 68 9.10 10.45 12.15
N THR A 69 8.77 9.76 13.24
CA THR A 69 7.78 8.66 13.22
C THR A 69 6.44 9.10 12.63
N VAL A 70 5.96 10.29 12.97
CA VAL A 70 4.71 10.85 12.41
C VAL A 70 4.81 11.00 10.89
N GLN A 71 5.93 11.54 10.38
CA GLN A 71 6.14 11.66 8.95
C GLN A 71 6.23 10.30 8.28
N ALA A 72 6.93 9.33 8.87
CA ALA A 72 7.02 7.97 8.35
C ALA A 72 5.64 7.31 8.24
N VAL A 73 4.77 7.46 9.24
CA VAL A 73 3.39 6.95 9.20
C VAL A 73 2.57 7.61 8.08
N VAL A 74 2.64 8.94 7.96
CA VAL A 74 1.94 9.70 6.91
C VAL A 74 2.40 9.25 5.52
N VAL A 75 3.71 9.12 5.32
CA VAL A 75 4.31 8.64 4.07
C VAL A 75 3.86 7.22 3.78
N PHE A 76 3.93 6.34 4.78
CA PHE A 76 3.54 4.94 4.65
C PHE A 76 2.08 4.83 4.22
N ALA A 77 1.17 5.54 4.89
CA ALA A 77 -0.25 5.55 4.60
C ALA A 77 -0.56 6.10 3.20
N ARG A 78 0.00 7.26 2.83
CA ARG A 78 -0.20 7.87 1.50
C ARG A 78 0.29 6.96 0.38
N THR A 79 1.47 6.39 0.54
CA THR A 79 2.06 5.50 -0.48
C THR A 79 1.37 4.15 -0.52
N ASN A 80 0.73 3.70 0.57
CA ASN A 80 -0.01 2.42 0.59
C ASN A 80 -1.19 2.42 -0.40
N VAL A 81 -1.82 3.57 -0.65
CA VAL A 81 -2.88 3.72 -1.66
C VAL A 81 -2.37 3.39 -3.06
N LEU A 82 -1.10 3.64 -3.33
CA LEU A 82 -0.49 3.35 -4.63
C LEU A 82 -0.35 1.85 -4.91
N LYS A 83 -0.57 0.97 -3.91
CA LYS A 83 -0.66 -0.49 -4.14
C LYS A 83 -1.81 -0.88 -5.07
N TYR A 84 -2.86 -0.07 -5.10
CA TYR A 84 -4.05 -0.32 -5.91
C TYR A 84 -3.91 0.22 -7.34
N ILE A 85 -2.80 0.87 -7.68
CA ILE A 85 -2.50 1.30 -9.05
C ILE A 85 -1.94 0.11 -9.84
N PRO A 86 -2.34 -0.08 -11.11
CA PRO A 86 -1.81 -1.15 -11.97
C PRO A 86 -0.28 -1.15 -11.99
N GLY A 87 0.29 -2.33 -11.73
CA GLY A 87 1.73 -2.56 -11.66
C GLY A 87 2.28 -2.90 -10.27
N GLY A 88 1.53 -2.65 -9.17
CA GLY A 88 1.85 -3.13 -7.80
C GLY A 88 3.10 -2.52 -7.12
N ILE A 89 4.02 -1.92 -7.89
CA ILE A 89 5.31 -1.41 -7.42
C ILE A 89 5.28 0.06 -6.99
N TRP A 90 4.19 0.79 -7.29
CA TRP A 90 4.15 2.26 -7.13
C TRP A 90 4.31 2.72 -5.67
N HIS A 91 3.82 1.93 -4.72
CA HIS A 91 4.01 2.21 -3.31
C HIS A 91 5.50 2.14 -2.89
N LEU A 92 6.28 1.23 -3.49
CA LEU A 92 7.72 1.11 -3.26
C LEU A 92 8.46 2.29 -3.89
N ALA A 93 8.17 2.57 -5.17
CA ALA A 93 8.78 3.67 -5.90
C ALA A 93 8.54 5.02 -5.22
N GLY A 94 7.30 5.27 -4.76
CA GLY A 94 6.93 6.50 -4.05
C GLY A 94 7.70 6.69 -2.74
N ARG A 95 7.88 5.62 -1.94
CA ARG A 95 8.66 5.69 -0.69
C ARG A 95 10.14 5.94 -0.94
N ILE A 96 10.72 5.28 -1.95
CA ILE A 96 12.12 5.49 -2.33
C ILE A 96 12.31 6.95 -2.77
N GLN A 97 11.46 7.45 -3.67
CA GLN A 97 11.55 8.84 -4.13
C GLN A 97 11.41 9.84 -2.99
N LEU A 98 10.52 9.58 -2.04
CA LEU A 98 10.33 10.45 -0.88
C LEU A 98 11.55 10.44 0.05
N LEU A 99 12.10 9.26 0.38
CA LEU A 99 13.35 9.17 1.16
C LEU A 99 14.52 9.87 0.44
N ARG A 100 14.61 9.75 -0.89
CA ARG A 100 15.60 10.46 -1.71
C ARG A 100 15.44 11.98 -1.62
N SER A 101 14.20 12.49 -1.61
CA SER A 101 13.93 13.93 -1.45
C SER A 101 14.32 14.46 -0.07
N HIS A 102 14.45 13.59 0.94
CA HIS A 102 14.97 13.92 2.27
C HIS A 102 16.51 13.78 2.36
N GLY A 103 17.20 13.63 1.22
CA GLY A 103 18.66 13.59 1.16
C GLY A 103 19.27 12.20 1.37
N HIS A 104 18.48 11.14 1.52
CA HIS A 104 19.01 9.79 1.71
C HIS A 104 19.59 9.19 0.42
N GLY A 105 20.60 8.34 0.56
CA GLY A 105 21.18 7.59 -0.55
C GLY A 105 20.18 6.60 -1.16
N TRP A 106 20.31 6.31 -2.45
CA TRP A 106 19.42 5.36 -3.13
C TRP A 106 19.49 3.96 -2.53
N GLY A 107 20.69 3.46 -2.21
CA GLY A 107 20.86 2.16 -1.57
C GLY A 107 20.16 2.06 -0.22
N GLN A 108 20.29 3.09 0.63
CA GLN A 108 19.62 3.15 1.93
C GLN A 108 18.10 3.21 1.79
N ALA A 109 17.60 4.05 0.86
CA ALA A 109 16.18 4.18 0.59
C ALA A 109 15.57 2.88 0.05
N ALA A 110 16.25 2.22 -0.90
CA ALA A 110 15.83 0.95 -1.45
C ALA A 110 15.81 -0.14 -0.37
N MET A 111 16.87 -0.25 0.43
CA MET A 111 16.95 -1.22 1.53
C MET A 111 15.81 -1.02 2.54
N GLY A 112 15.55 0.22 2.96
CA GLY A 112 14.48 0.52 3.91
C GLY A 112 13.08 0.27 3.38
N VAL A 113 12.89 0.26 2.07
CA VAL A 113 11.59 0.00 1.44
C VAL A 113 11.41 -1.49 1.11
N LEU A 114 12.47 -2.19 0.70
CA LEU A 114 12.42 -3.61 0.34
C LEU A 114 12.45 -4.54 1.54
N LEU A 115 13.08 -4.14 2.65
CA LEU A 115 13.09 -4.93 3.88
C LEU A 115 11.76 -4.88 4.65
N ASP A 116 10.94 -3.85 4.44
CA ASP A 116 9.60 -3.71 5.05
C ASP A 116 8.71 -4.96 4.82
N PRO A 117 8.42 -5.39 3.58
CA PRO A 117 7.62 -6.59 3.34
C PRO A 117 8.31 -7.88 3.81
N LEU A 118 9.65 -7.95 3.77
CA LEU A 118 10.38 -9.13 4.26
C LEU A 118 10.24 -9.28 5.78
N LEU A 119 10.32 -8.17 6.52
CA LEU A 119 10.12 -8.16 7.97
C LEU A 119 8.69 -8.54 8.34
N MET A 120 7.69 -8.07 7.59
CA MET A 120 6.30 -8.49 7.79
C MET A 120 6.14 -10.00 7.55
N ALA A 121 6.76 -10.54 6.50
CA ALA A 121 6.73 -11.97 6.21
C ALA A 121 7.38 -12.79 7.33
N VAL A 122 8.55 -12.38 7.83
CA VAL A 122 9.23 -13.05 8.94
C VAL A 122 8.38 -12.96 10.22
N ALA A 123 7.82 -11.80 10.55
CA ALA A 123 6.97 -11.64 11.73
C ALA A 123 5.73 -12.55 11.66
N ALA A 124 5.11 -12.67 10.48
CA ALA A 124 3.97 -13.57 10.27
C ALA A 124 4.33 -15.05 10.44
N LEU A 125 5.54 -15.46 10.05
CA LEU A 125 6.02 -16.84 10.22
C LEU A 125 6.38 -17.19 11.67
N LEU A 126 6.57 -16.19 12.53
CA LEU A 126 6.92 -16.36 13.94
C LEU A 126 5.70 -16.40 14.87
N LEU A 127 4.50 -16.11 14.35
CA LEU A 127 3.23 -16.18 15.07
C LEU A 127 2.57 -17.55 14.86
#